data_AF-A0A6C0E196-F1
#
_entry.id   AF-A0A6C0E196-F1
#
_cell.length_a   1.000
_cell.length_b   1.000
_cell.length_c   1.000
_cell.angle_alpha   90.00
_cell.angle_beta   90.00
_cell.angle_gamma   90.00
#
_symmetry.space_group_name_H-M   'P 1'
#
loop_
_entity.id
_entity.type
_entity.pdbx_description
1 polymer ?
#
loop_
_entity_poly.entity_id
_entity_poly.type
_entity_poly.pdbx_seq_one_letter_code
_entity_poly.pdbx_strand_id
1 'polypeptide(L)' 'MLLDYISLPVFLISLAIGIFFVYILGSDQHVVYLYPTPDNYTSIMYKDNADQCFQYKAQETDCPMNPLLIKTIPIQT' A
#
# COMPACT_ATOMS: atom_id res chain seq x y z
N MET A 1 -10.10 -4.84 45.37
CA MET A 1 -9.43 -6.08 45.82
C MET A 1 -8.88 -6.87 44.62
N LEU A 2 -8.03 -6.26 43.79
CA LEU A 2 -7.42 -6.92 42.61
C LEU A 2 -5.97 -6.46 42.45
N LEU A 3 -5.74 -5.16 42.67
CA LEU A 3 -4.41 -4.57 42.86
C LEU A 3 -3.68 -5.05 44.14
N ASP A 4 -4.38 -5.72 45.07
CA ASP A 4 -3.76 -6.28 46.28
C ASP A 4 -3.02 -7.60 46.01
N TYR A 5 -3.33 -8.27 44.90
CA TYR A 5 -2.73 -9.55 44.50
C TYR A 5 -1.73 -9.41 43.34
N ILE A 6 -1.63 -8.22 42.75
CA ILE A 6 -0.79 -7.94 41.58
C ILE A 6 0.14 -6.77 41.87
N SER A 7 1.42 -6.95 41.60
CA SER A 7 2.40 -5.87 41.66
C SER A 7 2.25 -4.98 40.42
N LEU A 8 1.59 -3.83 40.60
CA LEU A 8 1.44 -2.80 39.56
C LEU A 8 2.74 -2.48 38.79
N PRO A 9 3.93 -2.29 39.41
CA PRO A 9 5.15 -2.00 38.65
C PRO A 9 5.59 -3.15 37.74
N VAL A 10 5.43 -4.41 38.19
CA VAL A 10 5.80 -5.59 37.38
C VAL A 10 4.84 -5.76 36.21
N PHE A 11 3.56 -5.49 36.43
CA PHE A 11 2.56 -5.48 35.36
C PHE A 11 2.89 -4.43 34.29
N LEU A 12 3.24 -3.20 34.70
CA LEU A 12 3.58 -2.14 33.75
C LEU A 12 4.85 -2.45 32.96
N ILE A 13 5.89 -3.01 33.61
CA ILE A 13 7.13 -3.40 32.93
C ILE A 13 6.87 -4.53 31.93
N SER A 14 6.14 -5.57 32.32
CA SER A 14 5.81 -6.68 31.41
C SER A 14 4.93 -6.23 30.24
N LEU A 15 3.98 -5.33 30.47
CA LEU A 15 3.17 -4.72 29.42
C LEU A 15 4.01 -3.91 28.44
N ALA A 16 4.93 -3.07 28.95
CA ALA A 16 5.82 -2.27 28.11
C ALA A 16 6.73 -3.15 27.24
N ILE A 17 7.28 -4.23 27.81
CA ILE A 17 8.07 -5.22 27.07
C ILE A 17 7.23 -5.90 25.99
N GLY A 18 6.00 -6.30 26.30
CA GLY A 18 5.09 -6.90 25.32
C GLY A 18 4.78 -5.99 24.14
N ILE A 19 4.44 -4.73 24.41
CA ILE A 19 4.18 -3.72 23.36
C ILE A 19 5.42 -3.49 22.51
N PHE A 20 6.60 -3.43 23.13
CA PHE A 20 7.87 -3.28 22.43
C PHE A 20 8.16 -4.43 21.45
N PHE A 21 7.91 -5.67 21.86
CA PHE A 21 8.06 -6.82 20.97
C PHE A 21 7.12 -6.75 19.77
N VAL A 22 5.84 -6.44 20.00
CA VAL A 22 4.86 -6.28 18.89
C VAL A 22 5.31 -5.18 17.92
N TYR A 23 5.87 -4.08 18.44
CA TYR A 23 6.38 -2.99 17.61
C TYR A 23 7.56 -3.42 16.74
N ILE A 24 8.55 -4.13 17.30
CA ILE A 24 9.75 -4.55 16.55
C ILE A 24 9.44 -5.67 15.55
N LEU A 25 8.61 -6.64 15.96
CA LEU A 25 8.24 -7.77 15.10
C LEU A 25 7.45 -7.29 13.89
N GLY A 26 6.73 -6.16 14.03
CA GLY A 26 6.08 -5.49 12.92
C GLY A 26 4.97 -6.31 12.27
N SER A 27 4.20 -5.66 11.40
CA SER A 27 3.32 -6.36 10.45
C SER A 27 4.09 -6.51 9.15
N ASP A 28 3.98 -7.66 8.50
CA ASP A 28 4.46 -7.84 7.13
C ASP A 28 3.81 -6.78 6.23
N GLN A 29 4.64 -6.00 5.55
CA GLN A 29 4.18 -5.06 4.54
C GLN A 29 4.06 -5.82 3.22
N HIS A 30 2.83 -6.07 2.78
CA HIS A 30 2.59 -6.68 1.47
C HIS A 30 2.65 -5.60 0.39
N VAL A 31 3.60 -5.74 -0.53
CA VAL A 31 3.67 -4.89 -1.73
C VAL A 31 2.55 -5.30 -2.68
N VAL A 32 1.60 -4.40 -2.91
CA VAL A 32 0.52 -4.59 -3.89
C VAL A 32 0.93 -3.92 -5.19
N TYR A 33 1.05 -4.70 -6.26
CA TYR A 33 1.30 -4.19 -7.60
C TYR A 33 -0.01 -3.67 -8.21
N LEU A 34 -0.10 -2.34 -8.34
CA LEU A 34 -1.25 -1.65 -8.92
C LEU A 34 -0.92 -1.25 -10.36
N TYR A 35 -1.84 -1.55 -11.28
CA TYR A 35 -1.73 -1.12 -12.67
C TYR A 35 -2.49 0.19 -12.89
N PRO A 36 -1.99 1.09 -13.76
CA PRO A 36 -2.70 2.29 -14.12
C PRO A 36 -3.98 1.98 -14.89
N THR A 37 -5.10 2.46 -14.36
CA THR A 37 -6.39 2.45 -15.01
C THR A 37 -6.87 3.89 -15.24
N PRO A 38 -7.76 4.12 -16.22
CA PRO A 38 -8.37 5.43 -16.44
C PRO A 38 -9.13 5.98 -15.22
N ASP A 39 -9.46 5.14 -14.24
CA ASP A 39 -10.16 5.57 -13.02
C ASP A 39 -9.19 5.90 -11.87
N ASN A 40 -7.99 5.28 -11.84
CA ASN A 40 -7.04 5.44 -10.73
C ASN A 40 -5.83 6.33 -11.05
N TYR A 41 -5.63 6.73 -12.31
CA TYR A 41 -4.42 7.45 -12.75
C TYR A 41 -4.15 8.76 -11.99
N THR A 42 -5.19 9.38 -11.41
CA THR A 42 -5.09 10.62 -10.64
C THR A 42 -4.77 10.41 -9.15
N SER A 43 -5.11 9.25 -8.58
CA SER A 43 -5.09 9.01 -7.14
C SER A 43 -3.85 8.27 -6.65
N ILE A 44 -3.09 7.65 -7.55
CA ILE A 44 -1.88 6.88 -7.20
C ILE A 44 -0.63 7.32 -7.97
N MET A 45 0.50 7.30 -7.26
CA MET A 45 1.83 7.53 -7.83
C MET A 45 2.54 6.19 -8.03
N TYR A 46 3.21 6.04 -9.17
CA TYR A 46 3.88 4.81 -9.56
C TYR A 46 5.36 4.96 -9.30
N LYS A 47 5.95 3.97 -8.64
CA LYS A 47 7.39 3.93 -8.37
C LYS A 47 8.04 2.96 -9.33
N ASP A 48 9.08 3.41 -10.03
CA ASP A 48 9.87 2.53 -10.89
C ASP A 48 10.96 1.78 -10.11
N ASN A 49 11.70 0.93 -10.81
CA ASN A 49 12.80 0.16 -10.23
C ASN A 49 14.05 1.02 -9.91
N ALA A 50 14.07 2.30 -10.34
CA ALA A 50 15.13 3.26 -10.07
C ALA A 50 14.76 4.23 -8.92
N ASP A 51 13.73 3.89 -8.13
CA ASP A 51 13.19 4.70 -7.03
C ASP A 51 12.63 6.08 -7.44
N GLN A 52 12.27 6.25 -8.71
CA GLN A 52 11.65 7.46 -9.23
C GLN A 52 10.12 7.35 -9.23
N CYS A 53 9.45 8.42 -8.82
CA CYS A 53 7.99 8.49 -8.75
C CYS A 53 7.41 9.17 -10.01
N PHE A 54 6.43 8.53 -10.63
CA PHE A 54 5.73 9.01 -11.83
C PHE A 54 4.22 9.10 -11.60
N GLN A 55 3.59 10.00 -12.35
CA GLN A 55 2.14 10.12 -12.41
C GLN A 55 1.71 10.08 -13.87
N TYR A 56 0.72 9.26 -14.18
CA TYR A 56 0.15 9.23 -15.52
C TYR A 56 -0.76 10.44 -15.71
N LYS A 57 -0.75 11.01 -16.91
CA LYS A 57 -1.71 12.03 -17.33
C LYS A 57 -2.52 11.48 -18.49
N ALA A 58 -3.80 11.23 -18.27
CA ALA A 58 -4.70 10.86 -19.34
C ALA A 58 -4.84 12.05 -20.31
N GLN A 59 -4.78 11.75 -21.61
CA GLN A 59 -5.08 12.69 -22.67
C GLN A 59 -6.31 12.18 -23.40
N GLU A 60 -7.37 12.98 -23.41
CA GLU A 60 -8.56 12.66 -24.21
C GLU A 60 -8.22 12.81 -25.69
N THR A 61 -8.58 11.81 -26.47
CA THR A 61 -8.43 11.80 -27.93
C THR A 61 -9.71 11.29 -28.56
N ASP A 62 -9.99 11.76 -29.78
CA ASP A 62 -11.13 11.26 -30.53
C ASP A 62 -10.98 9.76 -30.83
N CYS A 63 -12.02 8.99 -30.49
CA CYS A 63 -12.05 7.57 -30.81
C CYS A 63 -12.07 7.38 -32.34
N PRO A 64 -11.13 6.62 -32.91
CA PRO A 64 -11.13 6.37 -34.34
C PRO A 64 -12.39 5.58 -34.74
N MET A 65 -13.01 5.94 -35.87
CA MET A 65 -14.18 5.21 -36.40
C MET A 65 -13.86 3.76 -36.76
N ASN A 66 -12.58 3.46 -37.03
CA ASN A 66 -12.13 2.12 -37.36
C ASN A 66 -11.67 1.38 -36.09
N PRO A 67 -12.35 0.28 -35.69
CA PRO A 67 -12.03 -0.45 -34.47
C PRO A 67 -10.65 -1.12 -34.48
N LEU A 68 -10.04 -1.33 -35.66
CA LEU A 68 -8.70 -1.92 -35.78
C LEU A 68 -7.57 -0.98 -35.32
N LEU A 69 -7.85 0.32 -35.17
CA LEU A 69 -6.88 1.30 -34.69
C LEU A 69 -6.89 1.42 -33.16
N ILE A 70 -7.81 0.75 -32.48
CA ILE A 70 -7.91 0.75 -31.02
C ILE A 70 -6.88 -0.24 -30.47
N LYS A 71 -5.88 0.27 -29.74
CA LYS A 71 -4.88 -0.58 -29.07
C LYS A 71 -5.47 -1.19 -27.81
N THR A 72 -5.56 -2.52 -27.77
CA THR A 72 -5.81 -3.28 -26.54
C THR A 72 -4.48 -3.61 -25.89
N ILE A 73 -4.23 -3.07 -24.69
CA ILE A 73 -3.04 -3.40 -23.92
C ILE A 73 -3.36 -4.65 -23.07
N PRO A 74 -2.71 -5.80 -23.32
CA PRO A 74 -2.94 -6.99 -22.53
C PRO A 74 -2.34 -6.84 -21.12
N ILE A 75 -2.93 -7.53 -20.16
CA ILE A 75 -2.39 -7.62 -18.80
C ILE A 75 -0.99 -8.23 -18.89
N GLN A 76 0.01 -7.51 -18.36
CA GLN A 76 1.39 -8.00 -18.32
C GLN A 76 1.53 -8.83 -17.04
N THR A 77 1.50 -10.15 -17.18
CA THR A 77 1.74 -11.13 -16.11
C THR A 77 3.22 -11.26 -15.80
#